data_AF-A0A3S4IMC2-F1
#
_entry.id   AF-A0A3S4IMC2-F1
#
_cell.length_a   1.000
_cell.length_b   1.000
_cell.length_c   1.000
_cell.angle_alpha   90.00
_cell.angle_beta   90.00
_cell.angle_gamma   90.00
#
_symmetry.space_group_name_H-M   'P 1'
#
loop_
_entity.id
_entity.type
_entity.pdbx_description
1 polymer ?
#
loop_
_entity_poly.entity_id
_entity_poly.type
_entity_poly.pdbx_seq_one_letter_code
_entity_poly.pdbx_strand_id
1 'polypeptide(L)' 'MAGELKRAADAAAEGGDEFHWHRNVYAPLKYSVAEIFDSIDLTQRIMDEQQQQVKDDIAQLAE' A
#
# COMPACT_ATOMS: atom_id res chain seq x y z
N MET A 1 5.48 -1.26 -5.92
CA MET A 1 4.04 -1.57 -5.96
C MET A 1 3.51 -1.85 -7.37
N ALA A 2 3.41 -0.87 -8.27
CA ALA A 2 2.80 -1.06 -9.60
C ALA A 2 3.43 -2.20 -10.41
N GLY A 3 4.76 -2.35 -10.37
CA GLY A 3 5.45 -3.45 -11.02
C GLY A 3 5.22 -4.83 -10.40
N GLU A 4 4.87 -4.92 -9.11
CA GLU A 4 4.54 -6.19 -8.47
C GLU A 4 3.11 -6.62 -8.76
N LEU A 5 2.18 -5.67 -8.69
CA LEU A 5 0.80 -5.90 -9.12
C LEU A 5 0.75 -6.32 -10.59
N LYS A 6 1.50 -5.65 -11.47
CA LYS A 6 1.56 -6.04 -12.87
C LYS A 6 2.10 -7.46 -13.04
N ARG A 7 3.21 -7.82 -12.38
CA ARG A 7 3.77 -9.17 -12.46
C ARG A 7 2.81 -10.24 -11.94
N ALA A 8 2.14 -9.99 -10.82
CA ALA A 8 1.15 -10.92 -10.26
C ALA A 8 -0.07 -11.07 -11.19
N ALA A 9 -0.52 -9.99 -11.81
CA ALA A 9 -1.62 -10.01 -12.77
C ALA A 9 -1.23 -10.77 -14.06
N ASP A 10 -0.05 -10.50 -14.61
CA ASP A 10 0.47 -11.19 -15.79
C ASP A 10 0.62 -12.71 -15.50
N ALA A 11 1.19 -13.08 -14.34
CA ALA A 11 1.33 -14.49 -13.93
C ALA A 11 -0.02 -15.19 -13.67
N ALA A 12 -1.03 -14.47 -13.19
CA ALA A 12 -2.38 -15.00 -13.02
C ALA A 12 -3.07 -15.26 -14.37
N ALA A 13 -2.83 -14.40 -15.37
CA ALA A 13 -3.37 -14.56 -16.72
C ALA A 13 -2.72 -15.74 -17.47
N GLU A 14 -1.44 -16.01 -17.21
CA GLU A 14 -0.72 -17.18 -17.76
C GLU A 14 -1.25 -18.51 -17.18
N GLY A 15 -1.82 -18.50 -15.97
CA GLY A 15 -2.25 -19.70 -15.27
C GLY A 15 -1.08 -20.60 -14.87
N GLY A 16 -1.36 -21.82 -14.42
CA GLY A 16 -0.32 -22.76 -13.97
C GLY A 16 -0.83 -23.75 -12.92
N ASP A 17 0.11 -24.49 -12.34
CA ASP A 17 -0.15 -25.41 -11.24
C ASP A 17 -0.27 -24.66 -9.89
N GLU A 18 -0.59 -25.41 -8.83
CA GLU A 18 -0.77 -24.84 -7.49
C GLU A 18 0.49 -24.11 -7.01
N PHE A 19 1.68 -24.62 -7.32
CA PHE A 19 2.93 -24.00 -6.95
C PHE A 19 3.12 -22.65 -7.65
N HIS A 20 2.83 -22.56 -8.95
CA HIS A 20 2.83 -21.30 -9.69
C HIS A 20 1.89 -20.27 -9.07
N TRP A 21 0.65 -20.65 -8.78
CA TRP A 21 -0.33 -19.75 -8.16
C TRP A 21 0.12 -19.25 -6.79
N HIS A 22 0.59 -20.15 -5.95
CA HIS A 22 1.04 -19.79 -4.61
C HIS A 22 2.25 -18.85 -4.67
N ARG A 23 3.22 -19.14 -5.55
CA ARG A 23 4.49 -18.43 -5.62
C ARG A 23 4.42 -17.11 -6.37
N ASN A 24 3.70 -17.06 -7.49
CA ASN A 24 3.78 -15.94 -8.44
C ASN A 24 2.57 -15.01 -8.37
N VAL A 25 1.47 -15.44 -7.74
CA VAL A 25 0.26 -14.63 -7.58
C VAL A 25 -0.03 -14.35 -6.11
N TYR A 26 -0.24 -15.39 -5.30
CA TYR A 26 -0.64 -15.20 -3.90
C TYR A 26 0.47 -14.56 -3.06
N ALA A 27 1.68 -15.11 -3.06
CA ALA A 27 2.76 -14.62 -2.21
C ALA A 27 3.13 -13.15 -2.48
N PRO A 28 3.29 -12.68 -3.73
CA PRO A 28 3.55 -11.26 -4.00
C PRO A 28 2.42 -10.35 -3.52
N LEU A 29 1.16 -10.75 -3.70
CA LEU A 29 0.01 -9.95 -3.24
C LEU A 29 -0.07 -9.90 -1.71
N LYS A 30 0.12 -11.04 -1.04
CA LYS A 30 -0.06 -11.16 0.40
C LYS A 30 1.08 -10.57 1.22
N TYR A 31 2.31 -10.77 0.77
CA TYR A 31 3.50 -10.44 1.57
C TYR A 31 4.25 -9.21 1.09
N SER A 32 3.89 -8.62 -0.06
CA SER A 32 4.54 -7.39 -0.53
C SER A 32 3.52 -6.30 -0.81
N VAL A 33 2.55 -6.54 -1.69
CA VAL A 33 1.54 -5.52 -2.03
C VAL A 33 0.72 -5.12 -0.80
N ALA A 34 0.30 -6.09 0.02
CA ALA A 34 -0.42 -5.80 1.26
C ALA A 34 0.41 -4.98 2.25
N GLU A 35 1.69 -5.30 2.46
CA GLU A 35 2.56 -4.55 3.38
C GLU A 35 2.79 -3.10 2.92
N ILE A 36 2.90 -2.89 1.61
CA ILE A 36 3.00 -1.54 1.03
C ILE A 36 1.71 -0.76 1.29
N PHE A 37 0.54 -1.38 1.16
CA PHE A 37 -0.73 -0.73 1.48
C PHE A 37 -0.88 -0.40 2.95
N ASP A 38 -0.49 -1.30 3.85
CA ASP A 38 -0.49 -1.02 5.29
C ASP A 38 0.45 0.16 5.62
N SER A 39 1.61 0.24 4.95
CA SER A 39 2.55 1.36 5.09
C SER A 39 1.98 2.68 4.56
N ILE A 40 1.23 2.65 3.46
CA ILE A 40 0.54 3.83 2.91
C ILE A 40 -0.57 4.28 3.87
N ASP A 41 -1.37 3.36 4.41
CA ASP A 41 -2.41 3.69 5.41
C ASP A 41 -1.80 4.36 6.64
N LEU A 42 -0.71 3.81 7.18
CA LEU A 42 0.00 4.41 8.31
C LEU A 42 0.50 5.82 7.98
N THR A 43 1.10 6.00 6.81
CA THR A 43 1.62 7.31 6.38
C THR A 43 0.49 8.34 6.22
N GLN A 44 -0.68 7.91 5.74
CA GLN A 44 -1.86 8.77 5.64
C GLN A 44 -2.35 9.22 7.01
N ARG A 45 -2.41 8.32 8.01
CA ARG A 45 -2.77 8.71 9.38
C ARG A 45 -1.80 9.73 9.97
N ILE A 46 -0.50 9.55 9.76
CA ILE A 46 0.52 10.51 10.17
C ILE A 46 0.31 11.86 9.49
N MET A 47 0.00 11.86 8.19
CA MET A 47 -0.31 13.10 7.46
C MET A 47 -1.54 13.79 8.02
N ASP A 48 -2.59 13.05 8.39
CA ASP A 48 -3.81 13.62 8.97
C ASP A 48 -3.53 14.29 10.33
N GLU A 49 -2.73 13.65 11.18
CA GLU A 49 -2.27 14.22 12.46
C GLU A 49 -1.45 15.50 12.22
N GLN A 50 -0.53 15.46 11.26
CA GLN A 50 0.28 16.64 10.89
C GLN A 50 -0.59 17.78 10.36
N GLN A 51 -1.60 17.48 9.54
CA GLN A 51 -2.54 18.50 9.06
C GLN A 51 -3.34 19.13 10.19
N GLN A 52 -3.74 18.35 11.20
CA GLN A 52 -4.45 18.91 12.35
C GLN A 52 -3.54 19.87 13.13
N GLN A 53 -2.29 19.48 13.39
CA GLN A 53 -1.32 20.36 14.04
C GLN A 53 -1.13 21.67 13.28
N VAL A 54 -0.94 21.60 11.96
CA VAL A 54 -0.78 22.81 11.12
C VAL A 54 -2.01 23.71 11.20
N LYS A 55 -3.23 23.15 11.23
CA LYS A 55 -4.45 23.94 11.39
C LYS A 55 -4.51 24.66 12.74
N ASP A 56 -4.13 23.97 13.81
CA ASP A 56 -4.13 24.53 15.16
C ASP A 56 -3.07 25.65 15.29
N ASP A 57 -1.88 25.46 14.70
CA ASP A 57 -0.83 26.47 14.65
C ASP A 57 -1.29 27.72 13.88
N ILE A 58 -1.97 27.53 12.74
CA ILE A 58 -2.55 28.64 11.95
C ILE A 58 -3.60 29.39 12.78
N ALA A 59 -4.45 28.68 13.53
CA ALA A 59 -5.47 29.30 14.36
C ALA A 59 -4.84 30.16 15.47
N GLN A 60 -3.78 29.67 16.12
CA GLN A 60 -3.05 30.43 17.15
C GLN A 60 -2.34 31.66 16.60
N LEU A 61 -1.79 31.58 15.38
CA LEU A 61 -1.14 32.73 14.73
C LEU A 61 -2.12 33.82 14.30
N ALA A 62 -3.40 33.49 14.16
CA ALA A 62 -4.46 34.41 13.75
C ALA A 62 -5.18 35.08 14.94
N GLU A 63 -4.87 34.69 16.19
CA GLU A 63 -5.36 35.29 17.45
C GLU A 63 -4.40 36.37 17.97
#